data_AF-A0A1G2TXR7-F1
#
_entry.id   AF-A0A1G2TXR7-F1
#
_cell.length_a   1.000
_cell.length_b   1.000
_cell.length_c   1.000
_cell.angle_alpha   90.00
_cell.angle_beta   90.00
_cell.angle_gamma   90.00
#
_symmetry.space_group_name_H-M   'P 1'
#
loop_
_entity.id
_entity.type
_entity.pdbx_description
1 polymer ?
#
loop_
_entity_poly.entity_id
_entity_poly.type
_entity_poly.pdbx_seq_one_letter_code
_entity_poly.pdbx_strand_id
1 'polypeptide(L)' 'MKQKRSLVKNILREARLSKYRLDEIKSLMKVGDISYSQAVEMSKAPLNLLNKGMGIVAKRYGKKHKMVSFSAYMR' A
#
# COMPACT_ATOMS: atom_id res chain seq x y z
N MET A 1 -9.63 -10.70 23.55
CA MET A 1 -8.47 -10.87 22.64
C MET A 1 -8.81 -11.27 21.19
N LYS A 2 -9.96 -11.90 20.90
CA LYS A 2 -10.31 -12.36 19.53
C LYS A 2 -10.53 -11.23 18.50
N GLN A 3 -11.16 -10.12 18.91
CA GLN A 3 -11.43 -8.96 18.02
C GLN A 3 -10.17 -8.25 17.48
N LYS A 4 -9.09 -8.17 18.28
CA LYS A 4 -7.83 -7.55 17.81
C LYS A 4 -7.16 -8.39 16.70
N ARG A 5 -7.29 -9.72 16.75
CA ARG A 5 -6.73 -10.63 15.74
C ARG A 5 -7.51 -10.57 14.42
N SER A 6 -8.84 -10.39 14.45
CA SER A 6 -9.62 -10.22 13.21
C SER A 6 -9.32 -8.88 12.54
N LEU A 7 -9.19 -7.80 13.31
CA LEU A 7 -8.82 -6.48 12.77
C LEU A 7 -7.47 -6.51 12.06
N VAL A 8 -6.45 -7.12 12.66
CA VAL A 8 -5.12 -7.27 12.05
C VAL A 8 -5.19 -8.05 10.73
N LYS A 9 -5.95 -9.15 10.69
CA LYS A 9 -6.13 -9.92 9.45
C LYS A 9 -6.79 -9.09 8.35
N ASN A 10 -7.79 -8.26 8.69
CA ASN A 10 -8.45 -7.38 7.73
C ASN A 10 -7.49 -6.33 7.17
N ILE A 11 -6.71 -5.66 8.02
CA ILE A 11 -5.71 -4.67 7.58
C ILE A 11 -4.66 -5.31 6.66
N LEU A 12 -4.19 -6.53 6.99
CA LEU A 12 -3.24 -7.24 6.13
C LEU A 12 -3.84 -7.64 4.78
N ARG A 13 -5.14 -8.00 4.74
CA ARG A 13 -5.86 -8.27 3.49
C ARG A 13 -5.98 -6.99 2.65
N GLU A 14 -6.38 -5.88 3.25
CA GLU A 14 -6.49 -4.59 2.57
C GLU A 14 -5.15 -4.08 2.05
N ALA A 15 -4.07 -4.28 2.81
CA ALA A 15 -2.72 -3.93 2.36
C ALA A 15 -2.29 -4.72 1.12
N ARG A 16 -2.63 -6.02 1.05
CA ARG A 16 -2.39 -6.84 -0.15
C ARG A 16 -3.19 -6.33 -1.35
N LEU A 17 -4.47 -6.04 -1.16
CA LEU A 17 -5.32 -5.46 -2.21
C LEU A 17 -4.79 -4.09 -2.67
N SER A 18 -4.29 -3.30 -1.73
CA SER A 18 -3.72 -1.99 -2.02
C SER A 18 -2.44 -2.07 -2.84
N LYS A 19 -1.63 -3.12 -2.65
CA LYS A 19 -0.49 -3.41 -3.54
C LYS A 19 -0.94 -3.62 -4.98
N TYR A 20 -1.95 -4.47 -5.21
CA TYR A 20 -2.48 -4.71 -6.56
C TYR A 20 -3.01 -3.43 -7.21
N ARG A 21 -3.70 -2.58 -6.46
CA ARG A 21 -4.16 -1.27 -6.95
C ARG A 21 -3.01 -0.34 -7.33
N LEU A 22 -1.92 -0.32 -6.56
CA LEU A 22 -0.74 0.47 -6.90
C LEU A 22 -0.04 -0.06 -8.15
N ASP A 23 0.01 -1.39 -8.33
CA ASP A 23 0.54 -2.02 -9.55
C ASP A 23 -0.31 -1.66 -10.78
N GLU A 24 -1.63 -1.64 -10.64
CA GLU A 24 -2.57 -1.19 -11.68
C GLU A 24 -2.37 0.29 -12.02
N ILE A 25 -2.29 1.18 -11.03
CA ILE A 25 -1.99 2.61 -11.24
C ILE A 25 -0.65 2.79 -11.96
N LYS A 26 0.39 2.03 -11.56
CA LYS A 26 1.70 2.05 -12.23
C LYS A 26 1.58 1.63 -13.69
N SER A 27 0.75 0.63 -14.00
CA SER A 27 0.50 0.18 -15.36
C SER A 27 -0.22 1.24 -16.18
N LEU A 28 -1.32 1.79 -15.68
CA LEU A 28 -2.09 2.86 -16.34
C LEU A 28 -1.22 4.09 -16.64
N MET A 29 -0.37 4.47 -15.69
CA MET A 29 0.57 5.58 -15.88
C MET A 29 1.62 5.26 -16.96
N LYS A 30 2.08 4.01 -17.07
CA LYS A 30 3.06 3.59 -18.08
C LYS A 30 2.49 3.53 -19.50
N VAL A 31 1.24 3.11 -19.65
CA VAL A 31 0.57 3.07 -20.96
C VAL A 31 0.03 4.44 -21.39
N GLY A 32 0.00 5.42 -20.48
CA GLY A 32 -0.43 6.79 -20.76
C GLY A 32 -1.93 7.02 -20.55
N ASP A 33 -2.66 6.07 -19.97
CA ASP A 33 -4.10 6.18 -19.70
C ASP A 33 -4.42 7.20 -18.60
N ILE A 34 -3.45 7.45 -17.70
CA ILE A 34 -3.54 8.48 -16.65
C ILE A 34 -2.27 9.31 -16.62
N SER A 35 -2.43 10.58 -16.25
CA SER A 35 -1.31 11.49 -16.03
C SER A 35 -0.56 11.15 -14.74
N TYR A 36 0.67 11.67 -14.60
CA TYR A 36 1.45 11.54 -13.37
C TYR A 36 0.70 12.12 -12.15
N SER A 37 0.04 13.28 -12.30
CA SER A 37 -0.71 13.90 -11.20
C SER A 37 -1.92 13.05 -10.79
N GLN A 38 -2.63 12.45 -11.75
CA GLN A 38 -3.71 11.50 -11.46
C GLN A 38 -3.17 10.26 -10.74
N ALA A 39 -2.05 9.70 -11.20
CA ALA A 39 -1.41 8.56 -10.55
C ALA A 39 -1.01 8.85 -9.09
N VAL A 40 -0.49 10.05 -8.81
CA VAL A 40 -0.16 10.50 -7.45
C VAL A 40 -1.42 10.52 -6.57
N GLU A 41 -2.51 11.15 -7.03
CA GLU A 41 -3.76 11.23 -6.28
C GLU A 41 -4.37 9.85 -6.03
N MET A 42 -4.48 9.02 -7.07
CA MET A 42 -5.01 7.66 -6.98
C MET A 42 -4.20 6.77 -6.02
N SER A 43 -2.90 7.02 -5.92
CA SER A 43 -2.00 6.22 -5.07
C SER A 43 -2.08 6.56 -3.59
N LYS A 44 -2.59 7.73 -3.18
CA LYS A 44 -2.57 8.16 -1.76
C LYS A 44 -3.20 7.15 -0.81
N ALA A 45 -4.44 6.74 -1.11
CA ALA A 45 -5.19 5.80 -0.29
C ALA A 45 -4.53 4.40 -0.24
N PRO A 46 -4.24 3.73 -1.37
CA PRO A 46 -3.63 2.41 -1.34
C PRO A 46 -2.20 2.42 -0.76
N LEU A 47 -1.41 3.47 -1.00
CA LEU A 47 -0.06 3.60 -0.41
C LEU A 47 -0.13 3.72 1.13
N ASN A 48 -1.12 4.44 1.66
CA ASN A 48 -1.34 4.52 3.11
C ASN A 48 -1.72 3.15 3.71
N LEU A 49 -2.65 2.43 3.07
CA LEU A 49 -3.08 1.10 3.52
C LEU A 49 -1.94 0.07 3.44
N LEU A 50 -1.17 0.11 2.36
CA LEU A 50 0.03 -0.72 2.21
C LEU A 50 1.03 -0.46 3.33
N ASN A 51 1.36 0.81 3.59
CA ASN A 51 2.28 1.21 4.66
C ASN A 51 1.79 0.77 6.05
N LYS A 52 0.49 0.88 6.34
CA LYS A 52 -0.10 0.38 7.59
C LYS A 52 0.08 -1.14 7.73
N GLY A 53 -0.21 -1.90 6.67
CA GLY A 53 -0.02 -3.35 6.67
C GLY A 53 1.45 -3.75 6.86
N MET A 54 2.36 -3.10 6.14
CA MET A 54 3.80 -3.32 6.29
C MET A 54 4.29 -2.97 7.69
N GLY A 55 3.77 -1.90 8.31
CA GLY A 55 4.06 -1.54 9.70
C GLY A 55 3.66 -2.63 10.69
N ILE A 56 2.49 -3.26 10.50
CA ILE A 56 2.04 -4.38 11.33
C ILE A 56 2.96 -5.60 11.16
N VAL A 57 3.33 -5.93 9.92
CA VAL A 57 4.24 -7.04 9.64
C VAL A 57 5.61 -6.78 10.25
N ALA A 58 6.20 -5.60 10.03
CA ALA A 58 7.50 -5.23 10.57
C ALA A 58 7.50 -5.35 12.11
N LYS A 59 6.47 -4.82 12.78
CA LYS A 59 6.32 -4.94 14.24
C LYS A 59 6.25 -6.40 14.70
N ARG A 60 5.57 -7.28 13.95
CA ARG A 60 5.48 -8.72 14.26
C ARG A 60 6.83 -9.42 14.22
N TYR A 61 7.74 -8.99 13.35
CA TYR A 61 9.08 -9.57 13.19
C TYR A 61 10.19 -8.76 13.89
N GLY A 62 9.84 -7.80 14.75
CA GLY A 62 10.82 -6.96 15.45
C GLY A 62 11.64 -6.03 14.53
N LYS A 63 11.10 -5.68 13.36
CA LYS A 63 11.73 -4.78 12.38
C LYS A 63 11.07 -3.40 12.42
N LYS A 64 11.82 -2.38 11.99
CA LYS A 64 11.28 -1.03 11.73
C LYS A 64 10.76 -0.96 10.29
N HIS A 65 9.54 -0.47 10.09
CA HIS A 65 9.01 -0.19 8.76
C HIS A 65 9.41 1.23 8.32
N LYS A 66 10.03 1.35 7.15
CA LYS A 66 10.26 2.64 6.49
C LYS A 66 9.13 2.88 5.51
N MET A 67 8.41 4.00 5.67
CA MET A 67 7.30 4.32 4.78
C MET A 67 7.76 4.38 3.32
N VAL A 68 7.03 3.69 2.45
CA VAL A 68 7.23 3.72 1.01
C VAL A 68 6.49 4.95 0.47
N SER A 69 7.20 5.83 -0.22
CA SER A 69 6.61 6.97 -0.94
C SER A 69 6.11 6.54 -2.33
N PHE A 70 5.24 7.36 -2.94
CA PHE A 70 4.83 7.15 -4.33
C PHE A 70 6.03 7.02 -5.28
N SER A 71 6.97 7.97 -5.20
CA SER A 71 8.17 7.95 -6.03
C SER A 71 9.04 6.71 -5.83
N ALA A 72 9.13 6.20 -4.60
CA ALA A 72 9.87 4.96 -4.31
C ALA A 72 9.15 3.72 -4.87
N TYR A 73 7.82 3.71 -4.89
CA TYR A 73 7.02 2.62 -5.44
C TYR A 73 7.06 2.57 -6.98
N MET A 74 7.07 3.74 -7.60
CA MET A 74 6.97 3.87 -9.06
C MET A 74 8.29 3.65 -9.79
N ARG A 75 9.43 3.68 -9.08
CA ARG A 75 10.72 3.17 -9.58
C ARG A 75 10.59 1.70 -10.01
#